data_AF-K0CCV1-F1
#
_entry.id   AF-K0CCV1-F1
#
_cell.length_a   1.000
_cell.length_b   1.000
_cell.length_c   1.000
_cell.angle_alpha   90.00
_cell.angle_beta   90.00
_cell.angle_gamma   90.00
#
_symmetry.space_group_name_H-M   'P 1'
#
loop_
_entity.id
_entity.type
_entity.pdbx_description
1 polymer ?
#
loop_
_entity_poly.entity_id
_entity_poly.type
_entity_poly.pdbx_seq_one_letter_code
_entity_poly.pdbx_strand_id
1 'polypeptide(L)'
;MIGTLLTSFSFTDDGQGLLEERPLSGPWVRPPLLAPNRWYEMTKARLEWKVSGLLPIPIPDNCKYFQKRCDLGYSSRVFGRSDIDVQTFTLTPTSLFHQLIDAENVRSCDIPTKSLPYDIEVRGMRLLVSFRIRVFFNQVMVVTVRVLPQLEEPFEDLITLSVLSNHPSLEALIRTIFNAHFCPKPSFMAVQGKVSKPLIRIYDRESSDQELVDLVSRHPGMNGRATSEMLAKNSELNFNDDLMLIDKQGVVLRCGSLDRIGQHNRFRRVEALFEYAMCLSTFIESEVNGLTSMESTGSSEWRDAHLRLVERDVVPKSVSARRAWQLISSELQLANLEDGGVPEGLELYPDLTASKKHWYERPLGLIFIGVSVVILSTVLVSVLGLG
;
A
#
# COMPACT_ATOMS: atom_id res chain seq x y z
N MET A 1 33.10 -46.41 16.84
CA MET A 1 32.76 -47.28 17.98
C MET A 1 32.00 -46.42 18.97
N ILE A 2 30.69 -46.67 19.10
CA ILE A 2 30.03 -47.25 20.29
C ILE A 2 30.11 -46.27 21.48
N GLY A 3 29.03 -45.80 22.11
CA GLY A 3 27.63 -46.21 22.04
C GLY A 3 26.84 -45.50 23.14
N THR A 4 25.54 -45.53 22.95
CA THR A 4 24.40 -45.19 23.82
C THR A 4 24.47 -45.81 25.22
N LEU A 5 23.82 -45.17 26.21
CA LEU A 5 23.14 -45.74 27.41
C LEU A 5 22.32 -44.57 28.03
N LEU A 6 20.98 -44.46 27.93
CA LEU A 6 19.90 -45.21 28.58
C LEU A 6 20.11 -45.51 30.08
N THR A 7 19.30 -44.87 30.92
CA THR A 7 18.88 -45.40 32.22
C THR A 7 17.37 -45.20 32.40
N SER A 8 16.70 -46.35 32.48
CA SER A 8 15.33 -46.60 32.93
C SER A 8 15.21 -46.47 34.45
N PHE A 9 14.00 -46.17 34.95
CA PHE A 9 13.52 -46.63 36.25
C PHE A 9 12.08 -47.13 36.14
N SER A 10 11.80 -48.20 36.86
CA SER A 10 10.63 -49.07 36.79
C SER A 10 9.80 -49.06 38.08
N PHE A 11 8.47 -49.18 37.91
CA PHE A 11 7.43 -49.92 38.66
C PHE A 11 7.47 -50.14 40.20
N THR A 12 6.30 -49.92 40.82
CA THR A 12 5.42 -50.89 41.57
C THR A 12 4.09 -50.18 41.86
N ASP A 13 2.93 -50.56 41.29
CA ASP A 13 1.96 -51.63 41.65
C ASP A 13 1.50 -51.70 43.12
N ASP A 14 0.19 -51.43 43.30
CA ASP A 14 -0.83 -52.21 44.03
C ASP A 14 -1.78 -51.39 44.92
N GLY A 15 -3.08 -51.66 44.80
CA GLY A 15 -4.06 -51.33 45.83
C GLY A 15 -5.49 -51.08 45.35
N GLN A 16 -6.23 -52.16 45.11
CA GLN A 16 -7.69 -52.16 44.96
C GLN A 16 -8.41 -51.62 46.22
N GLY A 17 -9.55 -50.93 46.03
CA GLY A 17 -10.48 -50.55 47.08
C GLY A 17 -11.90 -50.32 46.52
N LEU A 18 -12.86 -51.03 47.09
CA LEU A 18 -14.25 -51.24 46.66
C LEU A 18 -15.18 -50.03 46.80
N LEU A 19 -16.10 -49.94 45.82
CA LEU A 19 -17.50 -49.49 45.80
C LEU A 19 -18.08 -48.78 47.03
N GLU A 20 -18.44 -47.50 46.85
CA GLU A 20 -19.64 -46.90 47.45
C GLU A 20 -20.56 -46.39 46.33
N GLU A 21 -21.72 -47.03 46.16
CA GLU A 21 -22.84 -46.48 45.39
C GLU A 21 -23.52 -45.38 46.20
N ARG A 22 -23.66 -44.18 45.63
CA ARG A 22 -24.55 -43.13 46.14
C ARG A 22 -25.60 -42.75 45.08
N PRO A 23 -26.84 -42.45 45.50
CA PRO A 23 -27.95 -42.28 44.58
C PRO A 23 -27.91 -40.95 43.82
N LEU A 24 -28.32 -41.04 42.55
CA LEU A 24 -28.56 -39.94 41.61
C LEU A 24 -29.84 -39.18 41.98
N SER A 25 -29.72 -37.95 42.47
CA SER A 25 -30.77 -36.92 42.34
C SER A 25 -30.22 -35.52 42.66
N GLY A 26 -29.58 -34.90 41.67
CA GLY A 26 -29.23 -33.47 41.67
C GLY A 26 -29.51 -32.89 40.29
N PRO A 27 -29.93 -31.62 40.18
CA PRO A 27 -30.34 -31.02 38.91
C PRO A 27 -29.16 -31.06 37.94
N TRP A 28 -29.45 -31.42 36.69
CA TRP A 28 -28.50 -31.40 35.58
C TRP A 28 -27.91 -30.00 35.41
N VAL A 29 -26.83 -29.72 36.12
CA VAL A 29 -25.95 -28.60 35.81
C VAL A 29 -25.22 -29.03 34.55
N ARG A 30 -25.65 -28.50 33.40
CA ARG A 30 -24.91 -28.66 32.15
C ARG A 30 -23.46 -28.26 32.46
N PRO A 31 -22.45 -29.09 32.14
CA PRO A 31 -21.09 -28.62 32.17
C PRO A 31 -21.03 -27.36 31.29
N PRO A 32 -20.30 -26.31 31.70
CA PRO A 32 -20.08 -25.18 30.80
C PRO A 32 -19.54 -25.77 29.51
N LEU A 33 -20.23 -25.49 28.40
CA LEU A 33 -19.71 -25.73 27.07
C LEU A 33 -18.36 -25.02 27.05
N LEU A 34 -17.28 -25.78 27.23
CA LEU A 34 -15.95 -25.33 26.92
C LEU A 34 -16.04 -24.92 25.47
N ALA A 35 -16.09 -23.60 25.23
CA ALA A 35 -15.91 -23.05 23.91
C ALA A 35 -14.66 -23.74 23.34
N PRO A 36 -14.70 -24.20 22.08
CA PRO A 36 -13.53 -24.85 21.51
C PRO A 36 -12.39 -23.84 21.61
N ASN A 37 -11.37 -24.20 22.40
CA ASN A 37 -10.08 -23.53 22.41
C ASN A 37 -9.48 -23.72 21.01
N ARG A 38 -9.97 -22.97 20.02
CA ARG A 38 -9.20 -22.64 18.83
C ARG A 38 -8.07 -21.77 19.36
N TRP A 39 -6.97 -22.41 19.69
CA TRP A 39 -5.68 -21.74 19.64
C TRP A 39 -5.58 -21.18 18.22
N TYR A 40 -5.85 -19.89 18.06
CA TYR A 40 -5.69 -19.23 16.77
C TYR A 40 -4.21 -19.28 16.46
N GLU A 41 -3.83 -20.08 15.47
CA GLU A 41 -2.46 -20.14 15.00
C GLU A 41 -2.10 -18.76 14.41
N MET A 42 -1.08 -18.13 14.99
CA MET A 42 -0.63 -16.81 14.57
C MET A 42 0.15 -16.91 13.26
N THR A 43 -0.21 -16.08 12.28
CA THR A 43 0.50 -16.00 11.01
C THR A 43 1.52 -14.87 11.06
N LYS A 44 2.80 -15.19 10.86
CA LYS A 44 3.85 -14.18 10.69
C LYS A 44 3.79 -13.58 9.30
N ALA A 45 3.43 -12.32 9.22
CA ALA A 45 3.25 -11.61 7.96
C ALA A 45 3.95 -10.24 7.95
N ARG A 46 4.31 -9.79 6.76
CA ARG A 46 4.68 -8.40 6.50
C ARG A 46 3.64 -7.79 5.57
N LEU A 47 3.04 -6.70 6.03
CA LEU A 47 1.99 -5.98 5.32
C LEU A 47 2.52 -4.63 4.83
N GLU A 48 2.31 -4.37 3.55
CA GLU A 48 2.55 -3.08 2.92
C GLU A 48 1.31 -2.67 2.12
N TRP A 49 1.02 -1.38 2.05
CA TRP A 49 0.05 -0.81 1.11
C TRP A 49 0.78 0.07 0.12
N LYS A 50 0.39 -0.01 -1.14
CA LYS A 50 0.78 0.96 -2.15
C LYS A 50 -0.43 1.79 -2.51
N VAL A 51 -0.26 3.11 -2.44
CA VAL A 51 -1.29 4.06 -2.83
C VAL A 51 -0.75 4.97 -3.92
N SER A 52 -1.35 4.93 -5.10
CA SER A 52 -1.04 5.85 -6.20
C SER A 52 -2.07 6.97 -6.28
N GLY A 53 -1.67 8.12 -6.82
CA GLY A 53 -2.58 9.24 -7.08
C GLY A 53 -1.92 10.31 -7.95
N LEU A 54 -2.75 11.04 -8.70
CA LEU A 54 -2.30 12.12 -9.58
C LEU A 54 -2.10 13.41 -8.77
N LEU A 55 -0.91 14.00 -8.88
CA LEU A 55 -0.60 15.26 -8.22
C LEU A 55 -1.24 16.42 -9.00
N PRO A 56 -1.90 17.38 -8.32
CA PRO A 56 -2.48 18.54 -8.98
C PRO A 56 -1.42 19.47 -9.56
N ILE A 57 -0.23 19.51 -8.94
CA ILE A 57 0.95 20.20 -9.44
C ILE A 57 2.21 19.36 -9.19
N PRO A 58 3.22 19.44 -10.07
CA PRO A 58 4.52 18.84 -9.84
C PRO A 58 5.18 19.30 -8.54
N ILE A 59 5.96 18.42 -7.92
CA ILE A 59 6.73 18.78 -6.72
C ILE A 59 8.00 19.50 -7.14
N PRO A 60 8.20 20.75 -6.69
CA PRO A 60 9.39 21.53 -7.03
C PRO A 60 10.61 20.95 -6.32
N ASP A 61 11.80 21.15 -6.91
CA ASP A 61 13.04 20.60 -6.37
C ASP A 61 13.43 21.23 -5.01
N ASN A 62 12.99 22.46 -4.74
CA ASN A 62 13.17 23.18 -3.49
C ASN A 62 11.99 23.06 -2.51
N CYS A 63 11.20 21.98 -2.59
CA CYS A 63 10.08 21.74 -1.69
C CYS A 63 10.54 21.71 -0.21
N LYS A 64 9.96 22.57 0.63
CA LYS A 64 10.32 22.63 2.07
C LYS A 64 9.99 21.36 2.85
N TYR A 65 9.05 20.54 2.37
CA TYR A 65 8.59 19.32 3.04
C TYR A 65 9.31 18.06 2.56
N PHE A 66 9.91 18.10 1.36
CA PHE A 66 10.53 16.92 0.76
C PHE A 66 11.87 17.27 0.12
N GLN A 67 12.88 16.45 0.41
CA GLN A 67 14.09 16.40 -0.41
C GLN A 67 13.84 15.45 -1.59
N LYS A 68 13.78 16.02 -2.80
CA LYS A 68 13.60 15.28 -4.05
C LYS A 68 14.95 14.77 -4.55
N ARG A 69 15.05 13.47 -4.84
CA ARG A 69 16.24 12.84 -5.41
C ARG A 69 15.87 12.01 -6.62
N CYS A 70 16.58 12.17 -7.73
CA CYS A 70 16.39 11.33 -8.91
C CYS A 70 16.75 9.87 -8.58
N ASP A 71 15.88 8.93 -8.93
CA ASP A 71 16.03 7.50 -8.65
C ASP A 71 16.69 6.78 -9.84
N LEU A 72 17.92 7.19 -10.18
CA LEU A 72 18.67 6.68 -11.34
C LEU A 72 18.77 5.14 -11.34
N GLY A 73 18.58 4.53 -12.49
CA GLY A 73 18.60 3.08 -12.71
C GLY A 73 17.33 2.37 -12.24
N TYR A 74 16.18 3.07 -12.14
CA TYR A 74 14.91 2.45 -11.80
C TYR A 74 14.57 1.36 -12.81
N SER A 75 14.59 1.68 -14.10
CA SER A 75 14.38 0.71 -15.17
C SER A 75 15.36 -0.45 -15.04
N SER A 76 16.65 -0.16 -14.84
CA SER A 76 17.65 -1.23 -14.70
C SER A 76 17.34 -2.21 -13.56
N ARG A 77 16.82 -1.70 -12.44
CA ARG A 77 16.45 -2.51 -11.26
C ARG A 77 15.14 -3.29 -11.44
N VAL A 78 14.14 -2.66 -12.04
CA VAL A 78 12.78 -3.22 -12.15
C VAL A 78 12.66 -4.14 -13.36
N PHE A 79 13.26 -3.73 -14.46
CA PHE A 79 13.08 -4.28 -15.79
C PHE A 79 14.31 -5.02 -16.33
N GLY A 80 15.48 -4.89 -15.67
CA GLY A 80 16.75 -5.42 -16.17
C GLY A 80 17.44 -4.45 -17.13
N ARG A 81 18.42 -4.92 -17.92
CA ARG A 81 19.23 -4.04 -18.79
C ARG A 81 18.36 -3.28 -19.79
N SER A 82 18.15 -2.00 -19.51
CA SER A 82 17.49 -1.03 -20.38
C SER A 82 18.40 0.19 -20.52
N ASP A 83 18.50 0.69 -21.73
CA ASP A 83 19.26 1.91 -22.05
C ASP A 83 18.42 3.17 -21.78
N ILE A 84 17.15 3.00 -21.38
CA ILE A 84 16.18 4.07 -21.10
C ILE A 84 15.68 3.95 -19.67
N ASP A 85 15.91 4.98 -18.87
CA ASP A 85 15.44 5.02 -17.48
C ASP A 85 14.09 5.74 -17.36
N VAL A 86 13.17 5.18 -16.58
CA VAL A 86 11.92 5.87 -16.24
C VAL A 86 12.24 7.07 -15.36
N GLN A 87 11.76 8.25 -15.75
CA GLN A 87 11.92 9.44 -14.92
C GLN A 87 11.19 9.25 -13.59
N THR A 88 11.98 8.99 -12.55
CA THR A 88 11.50 8.68 -11.21
C THR A 88 12.26 9.47 -10.17
N PHE A 89 11.55 9.87 -9.11
CA PHE A 89 12.12 10.61 -7.99
C PHE A 89 11.69 9.98 -6.68
N THR A 90 12.64 9.77 -5.77
CA THR A 90 12.34 9.46 -4.37
C THR A 90 12.24 10.74 -3.57
N LEU A 91 11.21 10.84 -2.73
CA LEU A 91 11.05 11.97 -1.82
C LEU A 91 11.40 11.53 -0.40
N THR A 92 12.34 12.25 0.22
CA THR A 92 12.69 12.06 1.63
C THR A 92 12.02 13.16 2.46
N PRO A 93 11.21 12.83 3.48
CA PRO A 93 10.62 13.82 4.38
C PRO A 93 11.66 14.72 5.06
N THR A 94 11.33 16.00 5.20
CA THR A 94 12.13 16.95 6.00
C THR A 94 11.59 17.04 7.43
N SER A 95 12.31 17.75 8.31
CA SER A 95 11.82 18.08 9.66
C SER A 95 10.49 18.84 9.64
N LEU A 96 10.28 19.74 8.67
CA LEU A 96 9.02 20.48 8.51
C LEU A 96 7.86 19.56 8.11
N PHE A 97 8.13 18.49 7.35
CA PHE A 97 7.11 17.49 7.06
C PHE A 97 6.68 16.75 8.33
N HIS A 98 7.62 16.34 9.18
CA HIS A 98 7.29 15.68 10.44
C HIS A 98 6.44 16.58 11.35
N GLN A 99 6.77 17.87 11.44
CA GLN A 99 5.96 18.87 12.17
C GLN A 99 4.55 19.01 11.59
N LEU A 100 4.41 18.94 10.26
CA LEU A 100 3.10 18.98 9.60
C LEU A 100 2.24 17.78 9.97
N ILE A 101 2.81 16.57 9.99
CA ILE A 101 2.09 15.35 10.42
C ILE A 101 1.60 15.49 11.87
N ASP A 102 2.45 16.03 12.74
CA ASP A 102 2.12 16.20 14.16
C ASP A 102 0.98 17.23 14.32
N ALA A 103 1.01 18.32 13.56
CA ALA A 103 -0.04 19.34 13.58
C ALA A 103 -1.41 18.85 13.08
N GLU A 104 -1.43 17.90 12.15
CA GLU A 104 -2.67 17.30 11.63
C GLU A 104 -3.25 16.20 12.54
N ASN A 105 -2.68 15.98 13.73
CA ASN A 105 -3.11 14.95 14.70
C ASN A 105 -3.27 13.55 14.09
N VAL A 106 -2.46 13.24 13.07
CA VAL A 106 -2.49 11.95 12.36
C VAL A 106 -2.01 10.79 13.26
N ARG A 107 -1.36 11.11 14.39
CA ARG A 107 -0.82 10.14 15.34
C ARG A 107 -1.63 10.15 16.65
N SER A 108 -1.88 8.97 17.20
CA SER A 108 -2.48 8.79 18.53
C SER A 108 -1.42 8.92 19.64
N CYS A 109 -1.03 10.18 19.94
CA CYS A 109 -0.38 10.71 21.15
C CYS A 109 0.87 10.04 21.81
N ASP A 110 1.59 10.91 22.53
CA ASP A 110 2.67 10.77 23.54
C ASP A 110 4.14 10.62 23.14
N ILE A 111 4.47 10.26 21.90
CA ILE A 111 5.88 10.19 21.47
C ILE A 111 6.16 11.19 20.34
N PRO A 112 6.86 12.31 20.61
CA PRO A 112 7.28 13.25 19.57
C PRO A 112 8.48 12.67 18.80
N THR A 113 8.25 11.67 17.95
CA THR A 113 9.28 11.24 17.00
C THR A 113 9.31 12.20 15.81
N LYS A 114 10.39 12.99 15.73
CA LYS A 114 10.72 13.85 14.57
C LYS A 114 11.19 13.06 13.34
N SER A 115 10.95 11.75 13.31
CA SER A 115 11.44 10.83 12.28
C SER A 115 10.53 9.61 12.17
N LEU A 116 10.67 8.87 11.06
CA LEU A 116 10.06 7.55 10.88
C LEU A 116 10.74 6.49 11.77
N PRO A 117 10.05 5.39 12.12
CA PRO A 117 8.63 5.11 11.86
C PRO A 117 7.67 5.87 12.80
N TYR A 118 6.39 5.92 12.45
CA TYR A 118 5.32 6.51 13.25
C TYR A 118 4.52 5.44 13.97
N ASP A 119 4.14 5.72 15.22
CA ASP A 119 3.18 4.90 15.94
C ASP A 119 1.76 5.33 15.57
N ILE A 120 0.98 4.40 15.02
CA ILE A 120 -0.38 4.64 14.51
C ILE A 120 -1.30 3.54 15.02
N GLU A 121 -2.44 3.96 15.56
CA GLU A 121 -3.51 3.03 15.94
C GLU A 121 -4.28 2.51 14.72
N VAL A 122 -4.35 1.19 14.62
CA VAL A 122 -4.98 0.43 13.54
C VAL A 122 -5.86 -0.64 14.20
N ARG A 123 -7.18 -0.46 14.19
CA ARG A 123 -8.18 -1.32 14.87
C ARG A 123 -7.87 -1.56 16.37
N GLY A 124 -7.44 -0.52 17.10
CA GLY A 124 -7.07 -0.63 18.51
C GLY A 124 -5.68 -1.21 18.76
N MET A 125 -4.94 -1.59 17.72
CA MET A 125 -3.54 -2.04 17.82
C MET A 125 -2.60 -0.90 17.46
N ARG A 126 -1.54 -0.72 18.25
CA ARG A 126 -0.48 0.26 17.95
C ARG A 126 0.55 -0.36 17.02
N LEU A 127 0.63 0.14 15.79
CA LEU A 127 1.54 -0.34 14.76
C LEU A 127 2.61 0.72 14.48
N LEU A 128 3.88 0.30 14.35
CA LEU A 128 4.91 1.18 13.82
C LEU A 128 4.84 1.18 12.30
N VAL A 129 4.77 2.35 11.70
CA VAL A 129 4.51 2.53 10.27
C VAL A 129 5.63 3.36 9.67
N SER A 130 6.29 2.80 8.67
CA SER A 130 7.24 3.52 7.81
C SER A 130 6.61 3.75 6.45
N PHE A 131 7.07 4.76 5.72
CA PHE A 131 6.66 4.92 4.33
C PHE A 131 7.82 5.29 3.41
N ARG A 132 7.64 5.01 2.12
CA ARG A 132 8.49 5.43 1.01
C ARG A 132 7.62 6.15 -0.01
N ILE A 133 8.09 7.28 -0.52
CA ILE A 133 7.36 8.09 -1.50
C ILE A 133 8.18 8.13 -2.79
N ARG A 134 7.57 7.74 -3.90
CA ARG A 134 8.14 7.86 -5.23
C ARG A 134 7.22 8.68 -6.12
N VAL A 135 7.79 9.50 -7.00
CA VAL A 135 7.08 10.25 -8.02
C VAL A 135 7.55 9.78 -9.39
N PHE A 136 6.62 9.49 -10.27
CA PHE A 136 6.84 9.10 -11.67
C PHE A 136 6.45 10.25 -12.58
N PHE A 137 7.31 10.56 -13.56
CA PHE A 137 7.08 11.60 -14.57
C PHE A 137 6.64 12.95 -13.97
N ASN A 138 7.12 13.27 -12.76
CA ASN A 138 6.73 14.45 -11.97
C ASN A 138 5.21 14.60 -11.66
N GLN A 139 4.36 13.64 -12.00
CA GLN A 139 2.89 13.79 -11.92
C GLN A 139 2.21 12.73 -11.06
N VAL A 140 2.65 11.47 -11.09
CA VAL A 140 2.02 10.42 -10.28
C VAL A 140 2.87 10.12 -9.07
N MET A 141 2.29 10.26 -7.88
CA MET A 141 2.93 9.89 -6.62
C MET A 141 2.44 8.51 -6.19
N VAL A 142 3.38 7.65 -5.81
CA VAL A 142 3.15 6.35 -5.18
C VAL A 142 3.71 6.38 -3.78
N VAL A 143 2.84 6.19 -2.78
CA VAL A 143 3.19 6.07 -1.37
C VAL A 143 3.14 4.59 -1.00
N THR A 144 4.28 4.02 -0.63
CA THR A 144 4.36 2.68 -0.02
C THR A 144 4.35 2.85 1.50
N VAL A 145 3.31 2.37 2.16
CA VAL A 145 3.17 2.33 3.62
C VAL A 145 3.49 0.92 4.09
N ARG A 146 4.34 0.77 5.10
CA ARG A 146 4.84 -0.51 5.61
C ARG A 146 4.65 -0.59 7.11
N VAL A 147 4.09 -1.70 7.58
CA VAL A 147 4.01 -2.03 9.00
C VAL A 147 5.33 -2.65 9.48
N LEU A 148 5.78 -2.23 10.67
CA LEU A 148 6.97 -2.67 11.39
C LEU A 148 6.62 -2.95 12.86
N PRO A 149 7.24 -3.95 13.52
CA PRO A 149 7.95 -5.08 12.92
C PRO A 149 6.98 -5.99 12.13
N GLN A 150 7.34 -7.26 11.91
CA GLN A 150 6.42 -8.23 11.31
C GLN A 150 5.18 -8.39 12.20
N LEU A 151 4.02 -8.55 11.58
CA LEU A 151 2.75 -8.84 12.24
C LEU A 151 2.69 -10.32 12.63
N GLU A 152 2.12 -10.60 13.80
CA GLU A 152 1.80 -11.95 14.26
C GLU A 152 0.30 -11.99 14.56
N GLU A 153 -0.49 -12.22 13.51
CA GLU A 153 -1.96 -12.06 13.56
C GLU A 153 -2.67 -13.33 13.07
N PRO A 154 -3.90 -13.60 13.55
CA PRO A 154 -4.76 -14.59 12.92
C PRO A 154 -4.98 -14.29 11.44
N PHE A 155 -5.14 -15.34 10.64
CA PHE A 155 -5.28 -15.20 9.18
C PHE A 155 -6.47 -14.33 8.75
N GLU A 156 -7.60 -14.51 9.41
CA GLU A 156 -8.84 -13.77 9.18
C GLU A 156 -8.65 -12.25 9.41
N ASP A 157 -7.81 -11.90 10.40
CA ASP A 157 -7.45 -10.51 10.67
C ASP A 157 -6.54 -9.92 9.62
N LEU A 158 -5.67 -10.72 8.97
CA LEU A 158 -4.84 -10.24 7.86
C LEU A 158 -5.66 -9.77 6.65
N ILE A 159 -6.76 -10.47 6.33
CA ILE A 159 -7.69 -10.04 5.26
C ILE A 159 -8.25 -8.66 5.59
N THR A 160 -8.75 -8.50 6.83
CA THR A 160 -9.34 -7.24 7.29
C THR A 160 -8.33 -6.11 7.38
N LEU A 161 -7.11 -6.41 7.84
CA LEU A 161 -5.99 -5.48 7.90
C LEU A 161 -5.55 -5.05 6.49
N SER A 162 -5.60 -5.92 5.48
CA SER A 162 -5.17 -5.61 4.11
C SER A 162 -6.00 -4.51 3.41
N VAL A 163 -7.18 -4.19 3.95
CA VAL A 163 -8.09 -3.18 3.41
C VAL A 163 -7.79 -1.84 4.06
N LEU A 164 -7.17 -0.92 3.30
CA LEU A 164 -6.72 0.37 3.82
C LEU A 164 -7.86 1.23 4.39
N SER A 165 -9.06 1.16 3.79
CA SER A 165 -10.23 1.94 4.24
C SER A 165 -10.73 1.58 5.63
N ASN A 166 -10.29 0.44 6.17
CA ASN A 166 -10.57 0.08 7.56
C ASN A 166 -9.70 0.86 8.57
N HIS A 167 -8.76 1.69 8.09
CA HIS A 167 -7.75 2.35 8.92
C HIS A 167 -7.72 3.87 8.69
N PRO A 168 -8.67 4.63 9.25
CA PRO A 168 -8.82 6.08 9.01
C PRO A 168 -7.55 6.89 9.31
N SER A 169 -6.79 6.53 10.35
CA SER A 169 -5.53 7.19 10.71
C SER A 169 -4.45 7.02 9.63
N LEU A 170 -4.37 5.84 9.02
CA LEU A 170 -3.47 5.60 7.88
C LEU A 170 -3.92 6.33 6.63
N GLU A 171 -5.23 6.37 6.36
CA GLU A 171 -5.75 7.18 5.26
C GLU A 171 -5.45 8.67 5.45
N ALA A 172 -5.61 9.19 6.67
CA ALA A 172 -5.28 10.56 7.01
C ALA A 172 -3.79 10.85 6.77
N LEU A 173 -2.91 9.96 7.22
CA LEU A 173 -1.47 10.06 6.92
C LEU A 173 -1.19 10.14 5.43
N ILE A 174 -1.76 9.22 4.66
CA ILE A 174 -1.56 9.16 3.21
C ILE A 174 -2.11 10.43 2.55
N ARG A 175 -3.28 10.92 2.97
CA ARG A 175 -3.82 12.22 2.52
C ARG A 175 -2.86 13.36 2.80
N THR A 176 -2.32 13.45 4.00
CA THR A 176 -1.35 14.48 4.36
C THR A 176 -0.07 14.38 3.52
N ILE A 177 0.45 13.17 3.27
CA ILE A 177 1.62 12.95 2.39
C ILE A 177 1.37 13.54 1.00
N PHE A 178 0.24 13.19 0.38
CA PHE A 178 -0.14 13.64 -0.95
C PHE A 178 -0.35 15.16 -1.04
N ASN A 179 -0.83 15.77 0.04
CA ASN A 179 -1.23 17.18 0.06
C ASN A 179 -0.13 18.11 0.60
N ALA A 180 0.93 17.59 1.22
CA ALA A 180 1.90 18.39 1.97
C ALA A 180 2.54 19.52 1.16
N HIS A 181 2.86 19.31 -0.13
CA HIS A 181 3.55 20.33 -0.94
C HIS A 181 2.61 21.37 -1.56
N PHE A 182 1.31 21.12 -1.62
CA PHE A 182 0.37 21.94 -2.39
C PHE A 182 -0.72 22.58 -1.52
N CYS A 183 -1.21 21.89 -0.48
CA CYS A 183 -2.33 22.38 0.31
C CYS A 183 -1.85 23.15 1.55
N PRO A 184 -2.34 24.38 1.79
CA PRO A 184 -2.11 25.09 3.05
C PRO A 184 -2.81 24.41 4.24
N LYS A 185 -3.85 23.59 3.98
CA LYS A 185 -4.49 22.70 4.95
C LYS A 185 -4.51 21.26 4.40
N PRO A 186 -3.51 20.44 4.72
CA PRO A 186 -3.36 19.08 4.18
C PRO A 186 -4.52 18.12 4.45
N SER A 187 -5.37 18.42 5.43
CA SER A 187 -6.61 17.67 5.73
C SER A 187 -7.66 17.72 4.62
N PHE A 188 -7.61 18.72 3.71
CA PHE A 188 -8.52 18.79 2.56
C PHE A 188 -7.97 18.01 1.37
N MET A 189 -8.79 17.13 0.77
CA MET A 189 -8.34 16.25 -0.31
C MET A 189 -8.26 17.01 -1.64
N ALA A 190 -7.04 17.32 -2.11
CA ALA A 190 -6.81 17.90 -3.44
C ALA A 190 -6.41 16.85 -4.49
N VAL A 191 -5.84 15.72 -4.05
CA VAL A 191 -5.42 14.63 -4.95
C VAL A 191 -6.61 13.78 -5.38
N GLN A 192 -6.79 13.64 -6.69
CA GLN A 192 -7.82 12.82 -7.32
C GLN A 192 -7.34 11.36 -7.49
N GLY A 193 -8.27 10.41 -7.39
CA GLY A 193 -8.07 9.00 -7.79
C GLY A 193 -7.00 8.24 -7.00
N LYS A 194 -7.26 7.93 -5.73
CA LYS A 194 -6.35 7.11 -4.92
C LYS A 194 -6.70 5.63 -5.01
N VAL A 195 -5.83 4.83 -5.62
CA VAL A 195 -5.98 3.37 -5.66
C VAL A 195 -5.02 2.76 -4.64
N SER A 196 -5.54 1.93 -3.73
CA SER A 196 -4.76 1.24 -2.70
C SER A 196 -4.76 -0.26 -2.90
N LYS A 197 -3.57 -0.86 -2.97
CA LYS A 197 -3.38 -2.31 -3.13
C LYS A 197 -2.40 -2.84 -2.07
N PRO A 198 -2.69 -3.97 -1.40
CA PRO A 198 -1.85 -4.53 -0.38
C PRO A 198 -0.79 -5.45 -1.02
N LEU A 199 0.35 -5.53 -0.35
CA LEU A 199 1.40 -6.50 -0.63
C LEU A 199 1.71 -7.22 0.67
N ILE A 200 1.54 -8.54 0.67
CA ILE A 200 1.64 -9.36 1.86
C ILE A 200 2.68 -10.45 1.65
N ARG A 201 3.60 -10.58 2.61
CA ARG A 201 4.59 -11.66 2.64
C ARG A 201 4.42 -12.50 3.89
N ILE A 202 4.20 -13.81 3.74
CA ILE A 202 3.98 -14.78 4.81
C ILE A 202 5.23 -15.65 4.97
N TYR A 203 5.72 -15.84 6.20
CA TYR A 203 7.03 -16.46 6.45
C TYR A 203 7.02 -17.85 7.07
N ASP A 204 5.97 -18.23 7.78
CA ASP A 204 6.10 -19.27 8.81
C ASP A 204 4.85 -20.16 8.92
N ARG A 205 4.01 -20.20 7.87
CA ARG A 205 2.76 -20.95 7.88
C ARG A 205 2.63 -21.83 6.64
N GLU A 206 2.25 -23.09 6.86
CA GLU A 206 1.55 -23.91 5.88
C GLU A 206 0.14 -23.34 5.69
N SER A 207 0.05 -22.12 5.15
CA SER A 207 -1.24 -21.57 4.75
C SER A 207 -1.77 -22.40 3.60
N SER A 208 -3.01 -22.85 3.72
CA SER A 208 -3.68 -23.54 2.62
C SER A 208 -3.76 -22.62 1.40
N ASP A 209 -3.76 -23.20 0.20
CA ASP A 209 -3.85 -22.40 -1.02
C ASP A 209 -5.17 -21.61 -1.07
N GLN A 210 -6.25 -22.16 -0.49
CA GLN A 210 -7.53 -21.48 -0.34
C GLN A 210 -7.40 -20.18 0.48
N GLU A 211 -6.74 -20.23 1.63
CA GLU A 211 -6.51 -19.06 2.47
C GLU A 211 -5.75 -17.98 1.70
N LEU A 212 -4.65 -18.34 1.04
CA LEU A 212 -3.84 -17.40 0.27
C LEU A 212 -4.63 -16.73 -0.87
N VAL A 213 -5.50 -17.49 -1.51
CA VAL A 213 -6.41 -16.98 -2.54
C VAL A 213 -7.46 -16.04 -1.93
N ASP A 214 -8.04 -16.37 -0.79
CA ASP A 214 -8.98 -15.49 -0.08
C ASP A 214 -8.30 -14.16 0.30
N LEU A 215 -7.03 -14.22 0.69
CA LEU A 215 -6.24 -13.04 1.05
C LEU A 215 -5.88 -12.15 -0.14
N VAL A 216 -5.44 -12.74 -1.27
CA VAL A 216 -5.08 -11.94 -2.45
C VAL A 216 -6.33 -11.34 -3.12
N SER A 217 -7.43 -12.10 -3.17
CA SER A 217 -8.70 -11.66 -3.76
C SER A 217 -9.55 -10.79 -2.82
N ARG A 218 -9.21 -10.76 -1.53
CA ARG A 218 -9.97 -10.13 -0.44
C ARG A 218 -11.40 -10.68 -0.32
N HIS A 219 -11.61 -11.93 -0.71
CA HIS A 219 -12.92 -12.57 -0.70
C HIS A 219 -12.87 -13.84 0.17
N PRO A 220 -13.37 -13.79 1.42
CA PRO A 220 -13.32 -14.96 2.29
C PRO A 220 -14.23 -16.08 1.77
N GLY A 221 -13.74 -17.32 1.83
CA GLY A 221 -14.49 -18.51 1.46
C GLY A 221 -14.73 -18.64 -0.05
N MET A 222 -13.74 -18.31 -0.88
CA MET A 222 -13.88 -18.57 -2.31
C MET A 222 -14.10 -20.06 -2.58
N ASN A 223 -14.91 -20.38 -3.59
CA ASN A 223 -15.14 -21.77 -3.95
C ASN A 223 -13.89 -22.41 -4.57
N GLY A 224 -13.79 -23.75 -4.46
CA GLY A 224 -12.61 -24.48 -4.93
C GLY A 224 -12.30 -24.34 -6.43
N ARG A 225 -13.32 -24.06 -7.25
CA ARG A 225 -13.13 -23.79 -8.69
C ARG A 225 -12.38 -22.48 -8.90
N ALA A 226 -12.86 -21.39 -8.31
CA ALA A 226 -12.24 -20.08 -8.43
C ALA A 226 -10.84 -20.06 -7.82
N THR A 227 -10.62 -20.81 -6.74
CA THR A 227 -9.29 -21.06 -6.17
C THR A 227 -8.37 -21.76 -7.16
N SER A 228 -8.84 -22.83 -7.79
CA SER A 228 -8.04 -23.57 -8.80
C SER A 228 -7.71 -22.69 -10.01
N GLU A 229 -8.65 -21.88 -10.48
CA GLU A 229 -8.45 -20.94 -11.58
C GLU A 229 -7.44 -19.84 -11.21
N MET A 230 -7.51 -19.30 -9.99
CA MET A 230 -6.55 -18.32 -9.44
C MET A 230 -5.13 -18.89 -9.35
N LEU A 231 -4.99 -20.13 -8.88
CA LEU A 231 -3.70 -20.82 -8.81
C LEU A 231 -3.15 -21.10 -10.20
N ALA A 232 -4.01 -21.55 -11.12
CA ALA A 232 -3.62 -21.83 -12.50
C ALA A 232 -3.10 -20.57 -13.22
N LYS A 233 -3.79 -19.42 -13.09
CA LYS A 233 -3.33 -18.17 -13.72
C LYS A 233 -1.99 -17.66 -13.16
N ASN A 234 -1.67 -17.99 -11.92
CA ASN A 234 -0.42 -17.61 -11.27
C ASN A 234 0.70 -18.66 -11.37
N SER A 235 0.40 -19.84 -11.93
CA SER A 235 1.29 -21.01 -11.89
C SER A 235 2.69 -20.74 -12.44
N GLU A 236 2.81 -19.95 -13.51
CA GLU A 236 4.10 -19.63 -14.12
C GLU A 236 4.99 -18.71 -13.29
N LEU A 237 4.41 -18.04 -12.29
CA LEU A 237 5.16 -17.26 -11.31
C LEU A 237 5.71 -18.17 -10.22
N ASN A 238 5.11 -19.32 -9.95
CA ASN A 238 5.46 -20.15 -8.80
C ASN A 238 6.71 -20.99 -9.10
N PHE A 239 7.65 -21.00 -8.17
CA PHE A 239 8.92 -21.72 -8.30
C PHE A 239 9.32 -22.28 -6.94
N ASN A 240 9.84 -23.51 -6.91
CA ASN A 240 10.14 -24.24 -5.68
C ASN A 240 8.88 -24.31 -4.80
N ASP A 241 9.03 -24.10 -3.49
CA ASP A 241 7.93 -24.08 -2.51
C ASP A 241 7.30 -22.67 -2.34
N ASP A 242 7.76 -21.68 -3.11
CA ASP A 242 7.30 -20.30 -3.01
C ASP A 242 6.09 -20.03 -3.91
N LEU A 243 4.98 -19.65 -3.29
CA LEU A 243 3.73 -19.33 -3.96
C LEU A 243 3.53 -17.81 -4.00
N MET A 244 3.47 -17.26 -5.20
CA MET A 244 3.18 -15.85 -5.44
C MET A 244 1.88 -15.72 -6.19
N LEU A 245 0.94 -15.00 -5.58
CA LEU A 245 -0.34 -14.69 -6.17
C LEU A 245 -0.41 -13.20 -6.46
N ILE A 246 -0.76 -12.87 -7.70
CA ILE A 246 -1.06 -11.53 -8.16
C ILE A 246 -2.52 -11.53 -8.60
N ASP A 247 -3.25 -10.51 -8.16
CA ASP A 247 -4.63 -10.25 -8.55
C ASP A 247 -4.85 -8.75 -8.70
N LYS A 248 -5.94 -8.34 -9.35
CA LYS A 248 -6.32 -6.92 -9.38
C LYS A 248 -6.43 -6.29 -7.99
N GLN A 249 -6.67 -7.08 -6.95
CA GLN A 249 -6.78 -6.58 -5.58
C GLN A 249 -5.43 -6.41 -4.87
N GLY A 250 -4.37 -7.12 -5.25
CA GLY A 250 -3.11 -7.11 -4.50
C GLY A 250 -2.09 -8.18 -4.89
N VAL A 251 -1.04 -8.31 -4.06
CA VAL A 251 0.01 -9.33 -4.21
C VAL A 251 0.21 -10.06 -2.88
N VAL A 252 0.25 -11.39 -2.92
CA VAL A 252 0.58 -12.25 -1.79
C VAL A 252 1.77 -13.14 -2.16
N LEU A 253 2.75 -13.23 -1.27
CA LEU A 253 3.87 -14.18 -1.36
C LEU A 253 3.92 -15.04 -0.11
N ARG A 254 3.76 -16.36 -0.27
CA ARG A 254 4.15 -17.36 0.74
C ARG A 254 5.61 -17.74 0.52
N CYS A 255 6.46 -17.48 1.51
CA CYS A 255 7.84 -17.92 1.55
C CYS A 255 7.89 -19.37 2.08
N GLY A 256 7.87 -20.35 1.18
CA GLY A 256 8.01 -21.76 1.53
C GLY A 256 9.46 -22.25 1.47
N SER A 257 10.28 -21.66 0.60
CA SER A 257 11.67 -22.09 0.41
C SER A 257 12.63 -21.51 1.47
N LEU A 258 13.77 -22.18 1.64
CA LEU A 258 14.86 -21.69 2.50
C LEU A 258 15.69 -20.56 1.84
N ASP A 259 15.52 -20.31 0.53
CA ASP A 259 16.23 -19.25 -0.19
C ASP A 259 15.61 -17.86 0.06
N ARG A 260 15.83 -17.36 1.27
CA ARG A 260 15.33 -16.05 1.72
C ARG A 260 15.81 -14.89 0.85
N ILE A 261 17.01 -14.99 0.26
CA ILE A 261 17.60 -13.92 -0.55
C ILE A 261 16.94 -13.89 -1.93
N GLY A 262 16.82 -15.04 -2.60
CA GLY A 262 16.13 -15.15 -3.88
C GLY A 262 14.67 -14.73 -3.79
N GLN A 263 13.95 -15.20 -2.77
CA GLN A 263 12.58 -14.76 -2.45
C GLN A 263 12.48 -13.24 -2.30
N HIS A 264 13.38 -12.65 -1.50
CA HIS A 264 13.36 -11.22 -1.25
C HIS A 264 13.60 -10.40 -2.52
N ASN A 265 14.57 -10.80 -3.33
CA ASN A 265 14.88 -10.13 -4.60
C ASN A 265 13.74 -10.26 -5.61
N ARG A 266 13.15 -11.45 -5.72
CA ARG A 266 11.99 -11.72 -6.57
C ARG A 266 10.79 -10.86 -6.14
N PHE A 267 10.48 -10.85 -4.84
CA PHE A 267 9.41 -10.02 -4.29
C PHE A 267 9.64 -8.54 -4.57
N ARG A 268 10.84 -8.01 -4.34
CA ARG A 268 11.17 -6.61 -4.63
C ARG A 268 11.00 -6.25 -6.11
N ARG A 269 11.32 -7.15 -7.03
CA ARG A 269 11.11 -6.92 -8.46
C ARG A 269 9.63 -6.81 -8.80
N VAL A 270 8.83 -7.77 -8.32
CA VAL A 270 7.38 -7.74 -8.51
C VAL A 270 6.74 -6.53 -7.83
N GLU A 271 7.20 -6.17 -6.64
CA GLU A 271 6.79 -4.95 -5.92
C GLU A 271 7.00 -3.70 -6.79
N ALA A 272 8.17 -3.57 -7.43
CA ALA A 272 8.49 -2.41 -8.24
C ALA A 272 7.80 -2.43 -9.61
N LEU A 273 7.60 -3.61 -10.22
CA LEU A 273 6.77 -3.76 -11.41
C LEU A 273 5.33 -3.32 -11.12
N PHE A 274 4.80 -3.73 -9.97
CA PHE A 274 3.47 -3.37 -9.52
C PHE A 274 3.34 -1.87 -9.22
N GLU A 275 4.36 -1.23 -8.62
CA GLU A 275 4.41 0.24 -8.47
C GLU A 275 4.30 0.96 -9.82
N TYR A 276 5.06 0.50 -10.81
CA TYR A 276 5.03 1.08 -12.15
C TYR A 276 3.67 0.85 -12.83
N ALA A 277 3.09 -0.34 -12.70
CA ALA A 277 1.79 -0.64 -13.27
C ALA A 277 0.66 0.17 -12.63
N MET A 278 0.71 0.39 -11.31
CA MET A 278 -0.20 1.30 -10.61
C MET A 278 -0.06 2.74 -11.12
N CYS A 279 1.17 3.18 -11.39
CA CYS A 279 1.41 4.49 -11.98
C CYS A 279 0.70 4.64 -13.34
N LEU A 280 0.83 3.65 -14.22
CA LEU A 280 0.16 3.67 -15.53
C LEU A 280 -1.36 3.62 -15.41
N SER A 281 -1.90 2.76 -14.53
CA SER A 281 -3.34 2.70 -14.24
C SER A 281 -3.86 4.08 -13.85
N THR A 282 -3.16 4.77 -12.94
CA THR A 282 -3.53 6.13 -12.52
C THR A 282 -3.48 7.15 -13.66
N PHE A 283 -2.50 7.05 -14.57
CA PHE A 283 -2.46 7.92 -15.76
C PHE A 283 -3.65 7.66 -16.70
N ILE A 284 -3.91 6.40 -17.06
CA ILE A 284 -5.03 6.01 -17.92
C ILE A 284 -6.35 6.52 -17.32
N GLU A 285 -6.59 6.22 -16.04
CA GLU A 285 -7.78 6.65 -15.33
C GLU A 285 -7.92 8.19 -15.37
N SER A 286 -6.81 8.92 -15.23
CA SER A 286 -6.85 10.38 -15.29
C SER A 286 -7.16 10.93 -16.67
N GLU A 287 -6.68 10.30 -17.74
CA GLU A 287 -6.97 10.67 -19.11
C GLU A 287 -8.44 10.37 -19.46
N VAL A 288 -8.93 9.19 -19.10
CA VAL A 288 -10.33 8.77 -19.32
C VAL A 288 -11.30 9.72 -18.61
N ASN A 289 -10.96 10.16 -17.40
CA ASN A 289 -11.78 11.10 -16.63
C ASN A 289 -11.57 12.57 -17.02
N GLY A 290 -10.73 12.87 -18.03
CA GLY A 290 -10.45 14.23 -18.48
C GLY A 290 -9.78 15.13 -17.42
N LEU A 291 -9.05 14.52 -16.48
CA LEU A 291 -8.38 15.21 -15.38
C LEU A 291 -7.02 15.76 -15.79
N THR A 292 -6.39 15.15 -16.78
CA THR A 292 -5.23 15.68 -17.49
C THR A 292 -5.70 16.37 -18.76
N SER A 293 -5.36 17.65 -18.96
CA SER A 293 -5.58 18.25 -20.28
C SER A 293 -4.68 17.52 -21.29
N MET A 294 -5.24 17.21 -22.45
CA MET A 294 -4.53 16.56 -23.56
C MET A 294 -3.30 17.37 -24.03
N GLU A 295 -3.22 18.66 -23.65
CA GLU A 295 -2.13 19.59 -23.92
C GLU A 295 -1.05 19.66 -22.80
N SER A 296 -1.23 18.96 -21.68
CA SER A 296 -0.20 18.90 -20.65
C SER A 296 0.98 18.09 -21.17
N THR A 297 2.16 18.72 -21.17
CA THR A 297 3.42 18.28 -21.82
C THR A 297 3.90 16.87 -21.41
N GLY A 298 3.28 16.25 -20.40
CA GLY A 298 3.63 14.91 -19.92
C GLY A 298 2.85 13.75 -20.55
N SER A 299 1.71 13.98 -21.22
CA SER A 299 0.84 12.90 -21.74
C SER A 299 1.50 12.07 -22.85
N SER A 300 2.27 12.71 -23.73
CA SER A 300 3.04 12.02 -24.76
C SER A 300 4.30 11.35 -24.20
N GLU A 301 4.96 11.97 -23.22
CA GLU A 301 6.23 11.47 -22.66
C GLU A 301 6.07 10.14 -21.91
N TRP A 302 5.01 9.98 -21.11
CA TRP A 302 4.80 8.73 -20.39
C TRP A 302 4.39 7.59 -21.33
N ARG A 303 3.55 7.88 -22.35
CA ARG A 303 3.12 6.90 -23.36
C ARG A 303 4.31 6.46 -24.22
N ASP A 304 5.14 7.40 -24.67
CA ASP A 304 6.37 7.12 -25.38
C ASP A 304 7.35 6.30 -24.55
N ALA A 305 7.56 6.67 -23.28
CA ALA A 305 8.42 5.92 -22.37
C ALA A 305 7.87 4.51 -22.15
N HIS A 306 6.56 4.36 -21.97
CA HIS A 306 5.89 3.08 -21.82
C HIS A 306 6.05 2.19 -23.05
N LEU A 307 5.71 2.69 -24.24
CA LEU A 307 5.87 1.95 -25.50
C LEU A 307 7.31 1.51 -25.71
N ARG A 308 8.29 2.40 -25.47
CA ARG A 308 9.71 2.03 -25.54
C ARG A 308 10.09 0.95 -24.53
N LEU A 309 9.60 1.03 -23.30
CA LEU A 309 9.91 0.04 -22.26
C LEU A 309 9.27 -1.33 -22.56
N VAL A 310 7.99 -1.35 -22.94
CA VAL A 310 7.22 -2.58 -23.16
C VAL A 310 7.58 -3.23 -24.49
N GLU A 311 7.72 -2.46 -25.58
CA GLU A 311 8.01 -3.00 -26.91
C GLU A 311 9.50 -3.31 -27.13
N ARG A 312 10.43 -2.52 -26.57
CA ARG A 312 11.85 -2.60 -26.95
C ARG A 312 12.80 -3.22 -25.92
N ASP A 313 12.64 -2.99 -24.61
CA ASP A 313 13.82 -3.12 -23.73
C ASP A 313 13.73 -4.02 -22.48
N VAL A 314 12.57 -4.50 -22.07
CA VAL A 314 12.42 -4.92 -20.65
C VAL A 314 12.00 -6.37 -20.45
N VAL A 315 10.87 -6.74 -21.04
CA VAL A 315 10.24 -8.03 -20.86
C VAL A 315 11.10 -9.21 -21.40
N PRO A 316 11.94 -9.08 -22.45
CA PRO A 316 12.63 -10.25 -23.01
C PRO A 316 13.76 -10.86 -22.16
N LYS A 317 14.37 -10.12 -21.23
CA LYS A 317 15.64 -10.54 -20.58
C LYS A 317 15.48 -11.25 -19.24
N SER A 318 14.30 -11.16 -18.61
CA SER A 318 13.98 -11.88 -17.38
C SER A 318 12.62 -12.55 -17.51
N VAL A 319 12.62 -13.88 -17.62
CA VAL A 319 11.39 -14.70 -17.75
C VAL A 319 10.42 -14.43 -16.60
N SER A 320 10.91 -14.28 -15.37
CA SER A 320 10.07 -14.00 -14.21
C SER A 320 9.49 -12.59 -14.22
N ALA A 321 10.27 -11.57 -14.60
CA ALA A 321 9.75 -10.20 -14.75
C ALA A 321 8.72 -10.11 -15.87
N ARG A 322 8.94 -10.82 -16.99
CA ARG A 322 8.00 -10.92 -18.10
C ARG A 322 6.66 -11.47 -17.69
N ARG A 323 6.67 -12.65 -17.05
CA ARG A 323 5.44 -13.31 -16.61
C ARG A 323 4.70 -12.45 -15.60
N ALA A 324 5.42 -11.86 -14.65
CA ALA A 324 4.83 -10.96 -13.67
C ALA A 324 4.22 -9.73 -14.35
N TRP A 325 4.91 -9.14 -15.33
CA TRP A 325 4.41 -8.02 -16.09
C TRP A 325 3.13 -8.37 -16.87
N GLN A 326 3.13 -9.48 -17.62
CA GLN A 326 1.97 -9.94 -18.39
C GLN A 326 0.74 -10.15 -17.50
N LEU A 327 0.93 -10.75 -16.32
CA LEU A 327 -0.17 -10.96 -15.39
C LEU A 327 -0.64 -9.64 -14.76
N ILE A 328 0.28 -8.78 -14.31
CA ILE A 328 -0.06 -7.47 -13.74
C ILE A 328 -0.78 -6.61 -14.77
N SER A 329 -0.31 -6.58 -16.02
CA SER A 329 -0.93 -5.78 -17.09
C SER A 329 -2.33 -6.29 -17.43
N SER A 330 -2.56 -7.61 -17.44
CA SER A 330 -3.90 -8.16 -17.63
C SER A 330 -4.83 -7.84 -16.45
N GLU A 331 -4.36 -7.99 -15.21
CA GLU A 331 -5.16 -7.75 -14.00
C GLU A 331 -5.53 -6.26 -13.82
N LEU A 332 -4.66 -5.36 -14.28
CA LEU A 332 -4.88 -3.91 -14.24
C LEU A 332 -5.42 -3.36 -15.57
N GLN A 333 -5.79 -4.22 -16.53
CA GLN A 333 -6.35 -3.85 -17.83
C GLN A 333 -5.50 -2.81 -18.61
N LEU A 334 -4.18 -2.92 -18.51
CA LEU A 334 -3.25 -1.98 -19.16
C LEU A 334 -3.06 -2.27 -20.66
N ALA A 335 -3.58 -3.40 -21.17
CA ALA A 335 -3.34 -3.87 -22.54
C ALA A 335 -3.85 -2.93 -23.64
N ASN A 336 -4.91 -2.14 -23.38
CA ASN A 336 -5.45 -1.22 -24.38
C ASN A 336 -4.53 0.00 -24.67
N LEU A 337 -3.46 0.17 -23.88
CA LEU A 337 -2.41 1.15 -24.16
C LEU A 337 -1.63 0.86 -25.46
N GLU A 338 -1.52 -0.41 -25.85
CA GLU A 338 -0.70 -0.86 -26.98
C GLU A 338 -1.35 -0.51 -28.33
N ASP A 339 -2.68 -0.45 -28.40
CA ASP A 339 -3.44 -0.14 -29.62
C ASP A 339 -3.88 1.34 -29.72
N GLY A 340 -3.48 2.18 -28.74
CA GLY A 340 -3.91 3.58 -28.67
C GLY A 340 -5.40 3.78 -28.34
N GLY A 341 -6.10 2.71 -27.96
CA GLY A 341 -7.51 2.73 -27.56
C GLY A 341 -7.69 3.08 -26.08
N VAL A 342 -8.76 3.79 -25.75
CA VAL A 342 -9.22 3.89 -24.36
C VAL A 342 -9.79 2.53 -23.95
N PRO A 343 -9.45 1.95 -22.79
CA PRO A 343 -10.00 0.68 -22.37
C PRO A 343 -11.54 0.68 -22.32
N GLU A 344 -12.18 -0.24 -23.04
CA GLU A 344 -13.60 -0.55 -22.81
C GLU A 344 -13.74 -1.27 -21.46
N GLY A 345 -14.59 -0.75 -20.57
CA GLY A 345 -14.92 -1.43 -19.30
C GLY A 345 -14.16 -0.98 -18.06
N LEU A 346 -13.43 0.16 -18.11
CA LEU A 346 -12.95 0.79 -16.88
C LEU A 346 -14.16 1.16 -16.01
N GLU A 347 -14.23 0.63 -14.79
CA GLU A 347 -15.20 1.07 -13.79
C GLU A 347 -14.94 2.56 -13.52
N LEU A 348 -15.76 3.41 -14.14
CA LEU A 348 -15.77 4.85 -13.89
C LEU A 348 -16.04 5.04 -12.39
N TYR A 349 -15.10 5.67 -11.69
CA TYR A 349 -15.37 6.16 -10.34
C TYR A 349 -16.62 7.06 -10.39
N PRO A 350 -17.49 7.01 -9.36
CA PRO A 350 -18.64 7.90 -9.31
C PRO A 350 -18.18 9.34 -9.49
N ASP A 351 -18.87 10.02 -10.40
CA ASP A 351 -18.57 11.34 -10.93
C ASP A 351 -18.10 12.34 -9.85
N LEU A 352 -16.77 12.46 -9.70
CA LEU A 352 -16.14 13.42 -8.79
C LEU A 352 -16.29 14.86 -9.30
N THR A 353 -16.89 15.09 -10.49
CA THR A 353 -17.13 16.44 -10.99
C THR A 353 -18.21 17.19 -10.21
N ALA A 354 -19.05 16.50 -9.42
CA ALA A 354 -19.96 17.14 -8.47
C ALA A 354 -19.22 17.96 -7.38
N SER A 355 -17.92 17.73 -7.20
CA SER A 355 -17.04 18.50 -6.30
C SER A 355 -16.21 19.59 -7.02
N LYS A 356 -16.50 19.91 -8.29
CA LYS A 356 -15.92 21.07 -9.02
C LYS A 356 -16.40 22.42 -8.48
N LYS A 357 -16.57 22.58 -7.17
CA LYS A 357 -16.79 23.90 -6.56
C LYS A 357 -15.46 24.64 -6.53
N HIS A 358 -15.23 25.45 -7.57
CA HIS A 358 -14.21 26.50 -7.75
C HIS A 358 -13.41 26.92 -6.49
N TRP A 359 -12.35 26.19 -6.15
CA TRP A 359 -11.37 26.67 -5.15
C TRP A 359 -10.26 27.53 -5.76
N TYR A 360 -10.03 27.41 -7.08
CA TYR A 360 -9.08 28.25 -7.82
C TYR A 360 -9.62 29.65 -8.14
N GLU A 361 -10.93 29.88 -8.04
CA GLU A 361 -11.56 31.19 -8.32
C GLU A 361 -11.89 31.98 -7.04
N ARG A 362 -11.07 31.87 -5.98
CA ARG A 362 -11.09 32.91 -4.95
C ARG A 362 -10.14 34.03 -5.38
N PRO A 363 -10.65 35.27 -5.55
CA PRO A 363 -9.88 36.32 -6.18
C PRO A 363 -8.74 36.77 -5.27
N LEU A 364 -7.63 37.17 -5.90
CA LEU A 364 -6.56 38.01 -5.38
C LEU A 364 -7.03 39.34 -4.72
N GLY A 365 -8.35 39.56 -4.58
CA GLY A 365 -8.98 40.78 -4.07
C GLY A 365 -8.77 41.06 -2.58
N LEU A 366 -8.51 40.05 -1.74
CA LEU A 366 -8.28 40.31 -0.30
C LEU A 366 -6.88 40.88 -0.01
N ILE A 367 -5.90 40.65 -0.89
CA ILE A 367 -4.56 41.26 -0.74
C ILE A 367 -4.60 42.73 -1.19
N PHE A 368 -5.41 43.08 -2.21
CA PHE A 368 -5.55 44.47 -2.65
C PHE A 368 -6.39 45.35 -1.70
N ILE A 369 -7.38 44.80 -1.01
CA ILE A 369 -8.16 45.56 0.00
C ILE A 369 -7.27 45.88 1.22
N GLY A 370 -6.43 44.95 1.67
CA GLY A 370 -5.50 45.18 2.78
C GLY A 370 -4.47 46.29 2.48
N VAL A 371 -3.89 46.29 1.28
CA VAL A 371 -2.90 47.33 0.88
C VAL A 371 -3.58 48.70 0.68
N SER A 372 -4.81 48.73 0.17
CA SER A 372 -5.54 50.00 -0.02
C SER A 372 -5.97 50.64 1.30
N VAL A 373 -6.36 49.85 2.32
CA VAL A 373 -6.73 50.37 3.64
C VAL A 373 -5.52 50.86 4.42
N VAL A 374 -4.35 50.23 4.26
CA VAL A 374 -3.10 50.69 4.88
C VAL A 374 -2.60 51.99 4.25
N ILE A 375 -2.73 52.15 2.93
CA ILE A 375 -2.36 53.39 2.24
C ILE A 375 -3.34 54.53 2.58
N LEU A 376 -4.66 54.26 2.66
CA LEU A 376 -5.62 55.29 3.04
C LEU A 376 -5.43 55.76 4.49
N SER A 377 -5.12 54.86 5.42
CA SER A 377 -4.91 55.20 6.84
C SER A 377 -3.61 55.97 7.08
N THR A 378 -2.54 55.68 6.34
CA THR A 378 -1.30 56.47 6.43
C THR A 378 -1.44 57.87 5.83
N VAL A 379 -2.21 58.02 4.75
CA VAL A 379 -2.50 59.34 4.17
C VAL A 379 -3.43 60.16 5.09
N LEU A 380 -4.45 59.55 5.69
CA LEU A 380 -5.37 60.26 6.59
C LEU A 380 -4.68 60.77 7.87
N VAL A 381 -3.76 59.98 8.44
CA VAL A 381 -2.97 60.37 9.62
C VAL A 381 -1.98 61.50 9.29
N SER A 382 -1.45 61.52 8.07
CA SER A 382 -0.53 62.57 7.62
C SER A 382 -1.23 63.91 7.36
N VAL A 383 -2.51 63.87 6.95
CA VAL A 383 -3.31 65.08 6.67
C VAL A 383 -3.93 65.66 7.95
N LEU A 384 -4.27 64.82 8.93
CA LEU A 384 -4.87 65.27 10.20
C LEU A 384 -3.83 65.60 11.30
N GLY A 385 -2.55 65.27 11.09
CA GLY A 385 -1.45 65.56 12.02
C GLY A 385 -0.70 66.88 11.76
N LEU A 386 -1.14 67.69 10.81
CA LEU A 386 -0.52 68.98 10.44
C LEU A 386 -1.46 70.19 10.64
N GLY A 387 -2.38 70.08 11.61
CA GLY A 387 -3.25 71.16 12.06
C GLY A 387 -2.70 71.86 13.30
#